data_AF-T1ELH6-F1
#
_entry.id   AF-T1ELH6-F1
#
_cell.length_a   1.000
_cell.length_b   1.000
_cell.length_c   1.000
_cell.angle_alpha   90.00
_cell.angle_beta   90.00
_cell.angle_gamma   90.00
#
_symmetry.space_group_name_H-M   'P 1'
#
loop_
_entity.id
_entity.type
_entity.pdbx_description
1 polymer ?
#
loop_
_entity_poly.entity_id
_entity_poly.type
_entity_poly.pdbx_seq_one_letter_code
_entity_poly.pdbx_strand_id
1 'polypeptide(L)'
;MIVVVVAMVTTMTSEGRLEVNHGNISMYTEDVTCDDGKRNIMVDLPPDDSAYECTSEDVFGDLTENSDEVGGRVSCLELHEVPDPIHTCMDRTITYTDDPPRGGPHRPKWPTYGTYTYLPPQRWVHSLEHGAVAFLYHPCSDKTLRDQVANRLKSCMRKFVITPYRLPHPNFPFALLTYSCKYEFNNYDEVAIVGFIRKHAMDPKKASEYDLPNDGSYDLLLEEKSQIVPGSDFKDSNLCPDFR
;
A
#
# COMPACT_ATOMS: atom_id res chain seq x y z
N MET A 1 10.07 5.85 -33.21
CA MET A 1 9.60 5.99 -31.81
C MET A 1 10.83 6.13 -30.95
N ILE A 2 11.02 7.29 -30.33
CA ILE A 2 12.11 7.52 -29.37
C ILE A 2 11.61 6.94 -28.04
N VAL A 3 12.22 5.84 -27.60
CA VAL A 3 12.03 5.33 -26.25
C VAL A 3 12.82 6.26 -25.33
N VAL A 4 12.12 7.11 -24.58
CA VAL A 4 12.74 7.88 -23.50
C VAL A 4 12.96 6.91 -22.35
N VAL A 5 14.18 6.39 -22.23
CA VAL A 5 14.61 5.66 -21.04
C VAL A 5 14.80 6.72 -19.95
N VAL A 6 13.84 6.82 -19.02
CA VAL A 6 14.04 7.63 -17.80
C VAL A 6 15.10 6.90 -16.97
N ALA A 7 16.31 7.46 -16.95
CA ALA A 7 17.41 6.90 -16.17
C ALA A 7 17.13 7.11 -14.67
N MET A 8 17.16 6.03 -13.89
CA MET A 8 17.23 6.11 -12.43
C MET A 8 18.55 6.81 -12.07
N VAL A 9 18.47 7.99 -11.44
CA VAL A 9 19.65 8.69 -10.93
C VAL A 9 19.77 8.34 -9.45
N THR A 10 20.77 7.54 -9.11
CA THR A 10 21.14 7.25 -7.71
C THR A 10 22.15 8.29 -7.25
N THR A 11 21.80 9.11 -6.26
CA THR A 11 22.71 10.09 -5.63
C THR A 11 22.95 9.72 -4.17
N MET A 12 24.19 9.83 -3.71
CA MET A 12 24.51 9.71 -2.27
C MET A 12 24.28 11.06 -1.60
N THR A 13 23.44 11.09 -0.56
CA THR A 13 23.32 12.27 0.32
C THR A 13 24.59 12.49 1.15
N SER A 14 24.75 13.68 1.72
CA SER A 14 25.84 14.00 2.67
C SER A 14 25.83 13.13 3.93
N GLU A 15 24.75 12.40 4.19
CA GLU A 15 24.57 11.47 5.31
C GLU A 15 24.73 9.99 4.91
N GLY A 16 25.14 9.72 3.66
CA GLY A 16 25.42 8.37 3.18
C GLY A 16 24.20 7.52 2.82
N ARG A 17 23.00 8.11 2.70
CA ARG A 17 21.81 7.43 2.18
C ARG A 17 21.78 7.46 0.65
N LEU A 18 21.44 6.31 0.04
CA LEU A 18 21.10 6.20 -1.38
C LEU A 18 19.76 6.90 -1.61
N GLU A 19 19.75 7.96 -2.42
CA GLU A 19 18.52 8.52 -2.98
C GLU A 19 18.24 7.81 -4.30
N VAL A 20 17.09 7.18 -4.40
CA VAL A 20 16.53 6.78 -5.69
C VAL A 20 15.55 7.87 -6.08
N ASN A 21 15.89 8.60 -7.15
CA ASN A 21 15.09 9.74 -7.62
C ASN A 21 14.15 9.30 -8.74
N HIS A 22 12.88 9.14 -8.41
CA HIS A 22 11.82 8.95 -9.39
C HIS A 22 11.32 10.30 -9.90
N GLY A 23 11.90 10.79 -11.00
CA GLY A 23 11.51 12.09 -11.58
C GLY A 23 12.19 13.32 -10.97
N ASN A 24 13.41 13.16 -10.44
CA ASN A 24 14.23 14.23 -9.81
C ASN A 24 13.64 14.88 -8.54
N ILE A 25 12.72 14.19 -7.87
CA ILE A 25 12.18 14.63 -6.58
C ILE A 25 12.67 13.66 -5.51
N SER A 26 13.35 14.17 -4.49
CA SER A 26 13.85 13.35 -3.38
C SER A 26 12.71 12.97 -2.43
N MET A 27 12.65 11.69 -2.10
CA MET A 27 11.73 11.17 -1.08
C MET A 27 12.23 11.45 0.35
N TYR A 28 13.52 11.69 0.55
CA TYR A 28 14.13 11.80 1.90
C TYR A 28 14.20 13.22 2.44
N THR A 29 14.53 14.21 1.59
CA THR A 29 14.72 15.60 2.04
C THR A 29 13.38 16.31 2.18
N GLU A 30 13.15 17.04 3.27
CA GLU A 30 11.96 17.89 3.36
C GLU A 30 11.95 18.88 2.19
N ASP A 31 10.93 18.78 1.33
CA ASP A 31 10.73 19.69 0.20
C ASP A 31 9.35 20.33 0.32
N VAL A 32 9.33 21.50 0.97
CA VAL A 32 8.12 22.31 1.15
C VAL A 32 7.52 22.79 -0.17
N THR A 33 8.28 22.73 -1.28
CA THR A 33 7.82 23.13 -2.61
C THR A 33 7.12 22.00 -3.35
N CYS A 34 7.40 20.75 -2.99
CA CYS A 34 6.84 19.56 -3.64
C CYS A 34 5.91 18.76 -2.72
N ASP A 35 6.43 18.20 -1.63
CA ASP A 35 5.70 17.37 -0.68
C ASP A 35 6.47 17.28 0.65
N ASP A 36 5.88 17.83 1.71
CA ASP A 36 6.37 17.76 3.08
C ASP A 36 5.46 16.90 3.97
N GLY A 37 4.49 16.19 3.36
CA GLY A 37 3.47 15.40 4.05
C GLY A 37 2.43 16.21 4.82
N LYS A 38 2.43 17.56 4.73
CA LYS A 38 1.60 18.45 5.57
C LYS A 38 0.84 19.50 4.75
N ARG A 39 1.47 20.10 3.74
CA ARG A 39 0.87 21.12 2.88
C ARG A 39 0.07 20.48 1.76
N ASN A 40 -1.01 21.15 1.35
CA ASN A 40 -1.91 20.72 0.27
C ASN A 40 -2.46 19.28 0.45
N ILE A 41 -2.50 18.75 1.68
CA ILE A 41 -3.00 17.39 1.98
C ILE A 41 -4.42 17.15 1.48
N MET A 42 -5.24 18.21 1.40
CA MET A 42 -6.61 18.17 0.90
C MET A 42 -6.72 17.80 -0.58
N VAL A 43 -5.60 17.76 -1.33
CA VAL A 43 -5.58 17.25 -2.71
C VAL A 43 -5.80 15.74 -2.75
N ASP A 44 -5.34 15.02 -1.72
CA ASP A 44 -5.42 13.56 -1.65
C ASP A 44 -6.44 13.08 -0.62
N LEU A 45 -6.80 13.92 0.37
CA LEU A 45 -7.81 13.56 1.36
C LEU A 45 -9.23 13.68 0.80
N PRO A 46 -10.12 12.77 1.18
CA PRO A 46 -11.54 12.88 0.85
C PRO A 46 -12.14 14.13 1.50
N PRO A 47 -13.21 14.69 0.91
CA PRO A 47 -13.84 15.91 1.41
C PRO A 47 -14.51 15.72 2.78
N ASP A 48 -14.84 14.48 3.12
CA ASP A 48 -15.47 14.06 4.36
C ASP A 48 -15.05 12.62 4.73
N ASP A 49 -15.53 12.15 5.87
CA ASP A 49 -15.22 10.84 6.43
C ASP A 49 -15.95 9.68 5.73
N SER A 50 -16.92 9.94 4.86
CA SER A 50 -17.67 8.90 4.16
C SER A 50 -16.76 8.00 3.33
N ALA A 51 -15.59 8.45 2.90
CA ALA A 51 -14.63 7.63 2.18
C ALA A 51 -14.01 6.49 3.01
N TYR A 52 -14.04 6.59 4.34
CA TYR A 52 -13.40 5.64 5.25
C TYR A 52 -14.23 5.22 6.47
N GLU A 53 -15.38 5.85 6.70
CA GLU A 53 -16.37 5.43 7.69
C GLU A 53 -17.50 4.63 7.05
N CYS A 54 -18.08 3.71 7.83
CA CYS A 54 -19.30 3.01 7.45
C CYS A 54 -20.51 3.84 7.86
N THR A 55 -21.23 4.36 6.87
CA THR A 55 -22.41 5.21 7.08
C THR A 55 -23.70 4.40 6.95
N SER A 56 -24.82 4.94 7.43
CA SER A 56 -26.13 4.30 7.25
C SER A 56 -26.62 4.24 5.79
N GLU A 57 -25.99 5.01 4.89
CA GLU A 57 -26.27 5.00 3.46
C GLU A 57 -25.53 3.86 2.73
N ASP A 58 -24.56 3.25 3.39
CA ASP A 58 -23.79 2.15 2.83
C ASP A 58 -24.58 0.86 2.83
N VAL A 59 -25.17 0.56 1.68
CA VAL A 59 -25.71 -0.76 1.36
C VAL A 59 -24.53 -1.66 0.97
N PHE A 60 -23.71 -2.04 1.96
CA PHE A 60 -22.76 -3.12 1.75
C PHE A 60 -23.57 -4.41 1.64
N GLY A 61 -23.53 -5.01 0.45
CA GLY A 61 -24.42 -6.10 0.06
C GLY A 61 -24.59 -7.13 1.18
N ASP A 62 -25.84 -7.43 1.50
CA ASP A 62 -26.22 -8.46 2.44
C ASP A 62 -25.48 -9.75 2.09
N LEU A 63 -24.37 -10.03 2.79
CA LEU A 63 -23.51 -11.20 2.55
C LEU A 63 -24.22 -12.51 2.90
N THR A 64 -25.54 -12.49 3.17
CA THR A 64 -26.30 -13.67 3.58
C THR A 64 -26.96 -14.42 2.44
N GLU A 65 -27.12 -13.87 1.23
CA GLU A 65 -27.79 -14.62 0.14
C GLU A 65 -27.19 -14.37 -1.26
N ASN A 66 -26.36 -15.31 -1.74
CA ASN A 66 -25.84 -15.48 -3.12
C ASN A 66 -24.51 -14.82 -3.51
N SER A 67 -23.41 -15.10 -2.80
CA SER A 67 -22.12 -15.19 -3.49
C SER A 67 -21.66 -16.64 -3.53
N ASP A 68 -21.90 -17.33 -4.64
CA ASP A 68 -21.27 -18.62 -4.96
C ASP A 68 -19.72 -18.50 -5.10
N GLU A 69 -19.19 -17.28 -5.01
CA GLU A 69 -17.76 -16.95 -5.00
C GLU A 69 -17.22 -16.83 -3.56
N VAL A 70 -17.17 -17.93 -2.81
CA VAL A 70 -16.39 -17.98 -1.57
C VAL A 70 -14.91 -18.14 -1.93
N GLY A 71 -14.05 -17.25 -1.45
CA GLY A 71 -12.61 -17.36 -1.61
C GLY A 71 -11.94 -16.05 -1.97
N GLY A 72 -10.84 -16.16 -2.73
CA GLY A 72 -10.14 -14.99 -3.21
C GLY A 72 -9.45 -15.22 -4.55
N ARG A 73 -9.16 -14.11 -5.22
CA ARG A 73 -8.53 -14.08 -6.54
C ARG A 73 -7.26 -13.24 -6.50
N VAL A 74 -6.19 -13.77 -7.07
CA VAL A 74 -4.94 -13.04 -7.26
C VAL A 74 -4.89 -12.52 -8.70
N SER A 75 -4.60 -11.24 -8.86
CA SER A 75 -4.33 -10.61 -10.15
C SER A 75 -3.00 -9.88 -10.10
N CYS A 76 -2.10 -10.18 -11.03
CA CYS A 76 -0.84 -9.47 -11.21
C CYS A 76 -0.78 -8.86 -12.60
N LEU A 77 -0.27 -7.64 -12.69
CA LEU A 77 0.15 -7.01 -13.92
C LEU A 77 1.61 -7.32 -14.18
N GLU A 78 1.96 -7.47 -15.45
CA GLU A 78 3.35 -7.43 -15.87
C GLU A 78 3.89 -6.01 -15.71
N LEU A 79 5.19 -5.86 -15.43
CA LEU A 79 5.75 -4.53 -15.10
C LEU A 79 5.56 -3.49 -16.20
N HIS A 80 5.55 -3.90 -17.46
CA HIS A 80 5.32 -2.99 -18.59
C HIS A 80 3.86 -2.51 -18.71
N GLU A 81 2.93 -3.13 -17.98
CA GLU A 81 1.52 -2.73 -17.89
C GLU A 81 1.27 -1.81 -16.68
N VAL A 82 2.22 -1.74 -15.74
CA VAL A 82 2.16 -0.81 -14.62
C VAL A 82 2.70 0.55 -15.09
N PRO A 83 1.96 1.65 -14.88
CA PRO A 83 2.49 2.98 -15.14
C PRO A 83 3.81 3.23 -14.41
N ASP A 84 4.67 4.09 -14.97
CA ASP A 84 5.96 4.40 -14.36
C ASP A 84 5.80 4.95 -12.92
N PRO A 85 6.63 4.52 -11.96
CA PRO A 85 6.60 4.98 -10.58
C PRO A 85 7.16 6.39 -10.45
N ILE A 86 6.48 7.41 -10.95
CA ILE A 86 6.98 8.79 -10.94
C ILE A 86 6.51 9.51 -9.67
N HIS A 87 7.44 10.13 -8.92
CA HIS A 87 7.07 11.02 -7.84
C HIS A 87 6.33 12.25 -8.36
N THR A 88 5.18 12.56 -7.75
CA THR A 88 4.34 13.69 -8.15
C THR A 88 4.06 14.60 -6.95
N CYS A 89 4.43 15.88 -7.09
CA CYS A 89 4.24 16.91 -6.08
C CYS A 89 2.77 17.22 -5.78
N MET A 90 2.50 17.73 -4.56
CA MET A 90 1.16 18.00 -4.04
C MET A 90 0.39 19.10 -4.80
N ASP A 91 1.00 19.79 -5.78
CA ASP A 91 0.34 20.74 -6.68
C ASP A 91 -0.43 20.05 -7.82
N ARG A 92 -0.32 18.71 -7.95
CA ARG A 92 -1.00 17.91 -8.97
C ARG A 92 -1.89 16.84 -8.35
N THR A 93 -2.99 16.54 -9.02
CA THR A 93 -3.81 15.36 -8.75
C THR A 93 -3.21 14.13 -9.45
N ILE A 94 -3.19 12.99 -8.78
CA ILE A 94 -2.86 11.70 -9.38
C ILE A 94 -4.16 10.90 -9.57
N THR A 95 -4.36 10.37 -10.77
CA THR A 95 -5.47 9.47 -11.12
C THR A 95 -4.93 8.11 -11.51
N TYR A 96 -5.61 7.04 -11.07
CA TYR A 96 -5.24 5.67 -11.42
C TYR A 96 -6.29 5.04 -12.31
N THR A 97 -5.85 4.20 -13.24
CA THR A 97 -6.74 3.39 -14.10
C THR A 97 -7.07 2.03 -13.50
N ASP A 98 -6.23 1.54 -12.58
CA ASP A 98 -6.45 0.32 -11.81
C ASP A 98 -6.95 0.66 -10.42
N ASP A 99 -7.95 -0.09 -9.95
CA ASP A 99 -8.67 0.15 -8.71
C ASP A 99 -8.81 -1.17 -7.91
N PRO A 100 -8.29 -1.27 -6.67
CA PRO A 100 -7.37 -0.31 -6.05
C PRO A 100 -6.02 -0.25 -6.79
N PRO A 101 -5.31 0.90 -6.77
CA PRO A 101 -4.04 1.03 -7.47
C PRO A 101 -2.92 0.21 -6.82
N ARG A 102 -2.29 -0.65 -7.63
CA ARG A 102 -1.18 -1.54 -7.25
C ARG A 102 0.21 -1.07 -7.73
N GLY A 103 0.33 0.17 -8.18
CA GLY A 103 1.57 0.76 -8.73
C GLY A 103 1.32 2.08 -9.46
N GLY A 104 2.37 2.68 -10.02
CA GLY A 104 2.29 3.93 -10.80
C GLY A 104 2.70 5.19 -10.03
N PRO A 105 2.36 6.39 -10.55
CA PRO A 105 2.73 7.66 -9.93
C PRO A 105 2.24 7.77 -8.49
N HIS A 106 3.04 8.38 -7.62
CA HIS A 106 2.75 8.44 -6.19
C HIS A 106 3.43 9.63 -5.52
N ARG A 107 3.15 9.88 -4.23
CA ARG A 107 3.72 11.02 -3.52
C ARG A 107 5.15 10.74 -3.04
N PRO A 108 6.09 11.70 -3.11
CA PRO A 108 7.45 11.51 -2.63
C PRO A 108 7.54 11.09 -1.16
N LYS A 109 6.66 11.59 -0.26
CA LYS A 109 6.67 11.15 1.13
C LYS A 109 5.85 9.88 1.30
N TRP A 110 6.51 8.73 1.34
CA TRP A 110 5.85 7.51 1.77
C TRP A 110 5.46 7.61 3.26
N PRO A 111 4.48 6.80 3.70
CA PRO A 111 4.02 6.81 5.09
C PRO A 111 4.98 6.09 6.03
N THR A 112 4.92 6.44 7.31
CA THR A 112 5.36 5.53 8.37
C THR A 112 4.57 4.23 8.25
N TYR A 113 5.22 3.07 8.28
CA TYR A 113 4.50 1.81 8.14
C TYR A 113 3.63 1.56 9.38
N GLY A 114 2.38 1.15 9.19
CA GLY A 114 1.41 1.04 10.29
C GLY A 114 -0.06 1.00 9.87
N THR A 115 -0.94 1.09 10.86
CA THR A 115 -2.39 1.18 10.68
C THR A 115 -2.83 2.64 10.74
N TYR A 116 -3.71 3.02 9.81
CA TYR A 116 -4.21 4.38 9.64
C TYR A 116 -5.74 4.41 9.74
N THR A 117 -6.28 5.50 10.29
CA THR A 117 -7.73 5.80 10.18
C THR A 117 -8.08 6.00 8.71
N TYR A 118 -7.21 6.70 7.97
CA TYR A 118 -7.23 6.77 6.52
C TYR A 118 -5.85 7.12 5.97
N LEU A 119 -5.42 6.42 4.94
CA LEU A 119 -4.20 6.68 4.20
C LEU A 119 -4.57 6.84 2.72
N PRO A 120 -4.22 7.93 2.01
CA PRO A 120 -4.57 8.08 0.60
C PRO A 120 -3.83 7.11 -0.34
N PRO A 121 -4.40 6.81 -1.54
CA PRO A 121 -3.80 5.90 -2.51
C PRO A 121 -2.35 6.18 -2.85
N GLN A 122 -2.05 7.45 -3.05
CA GLN A 122 -0.77 7.95 -3.48
C GLN A 122 0.33 7.73 -2.42
N ARG A 123 -0.04 7.44 -1.16
CA ARG A 123 0.89 7.14 -0.06
C ARG A 123 1.17 5.64 0.04
N TRP A 124 0.15 4.79 -0.04
CA TRP A 124 0.39 3.34 0.00
C TRP A 124 1.06 2.84 -1.27
N VAL A 125 0.78 3.42 -2.45
CA VAL A 125 1.45 3.02 -3.71
C VAL A 125 2.97 3.15 -3.59
N HIS A 126 3.47 4.21 -2.96
CA HIS A 126 4.90 4.35 -2.65
C HIS A 126 5.38 3.25 -1.70
N SER A 127 4.59 2.92 -0.66
CA SER A 127 4.92 1.79 0.22
C SER A 127 5.05 0.47 -0.56
N LEU A 128 4.20 0.23 -1.56
CA LEU A 128 4.26 -0.96 -2.40
C LEU A 128 5.57 -1.01 -3.21
N GLU A 129 6.04 0.11 -3.75
CA GLU A 129 7.34 0.19 -4.44
C GLU A 129 8.50 -0.15 -3.51
N HIS A 130 8.37 0.22 -2.24
CA HIS A 130 9.29 -0.21 -1.19
C HIS A 130 9.03 -1.66 -0.76
N GLY A 131 8.26 -2.47 -1.48
CA GLY A 131 8.05 -3.90 -1.16
C GLY A 131 7.13 -4.16 0.03
N ALA A 132 6.41 -3.15 0.53
CA ALA A 132 5.41 -3.32 1.57
C ALA A 132 4.15 -4.03 1.08
N VAL A 133 3.32 -4.45 2.03
CA VAL A 133 1.95 -4.93 1.77
C VAL A 133 0.94 -3.90 2.27
N ALA A 134 0.00 -3.50 1.40
CA ALA A 134 -1.16 -2.72 1.83
C ALA A 134 -2.36 -3.65 2.04
N PHE A 135 -2.96 -3.64 3.23
CA PHE A 135 -4.25 -4.25 3.47
C PHE A 135 -5.34 -3.18 3.41
N LEU A 136 -6.17 -3.30 2.38
CA LEU A 136 -7.34 -2.47 2.15
C LEU A 136 -8.59 -3.24 2.54
N TYR A 137 -9.52 -2.56 3.21
CA TYR A 137 -10.81 -3.15 3.58
C TYR A 137 -11.95 -2.17 3.38
N HIS A 138 -13.12 -2.67 2.98
CA HIS A 138 -14.32 -1.84 2.92
C HIS A 138 -14.71 -1.39 4.35
N PRO A 139 -15.04 -0.11 4.60
CA PRO A 139 -15.38 0.38 5.95
C PRO A 139 -16.47 -0.44 6.66
N CYS A 140 -17.49 -0.87 5.89
CA CYS A 140 -18.60 -1.70 6.36
C CYS A 140 -18.35 -3.22 6.38
N SER A 141 -17.11 -3.67 6.13
CA SER A 141 -16.77 -5.08 6.18
C SER A 141 -16.87 -5.66 7.60
N ASP A 142 -17.03 -6.99 7.70
CA ASP A 142 -17.05 -7.68 8.99
C ASP A 142 -15.79 -7.39 9.81
N LYS A 143 -15.99 -6.82 11.01
CA LYS A 143 -14.90 -6.43 11.90
C LYS A 143 -14.04 -7.61 12.34
N THR A 144 -14.64 -8.78 12.56
CA THR A 144 -13.92 -9.96 13.04
C THR A 144 -12.95 -10.46 11.97
N LEU A 145 -13.42 -10.63 10.73
CA LEU A 145 -12.59 -11.01 9.60
C LEU A 145 -11.50 -9.96 9.34
N ARG A 146 -11.85 -8.67 9.37
CA ARG A 146 -10.87 -7.58 9.23
C ARG A 146 -9.76 -7.68 10.27
N ASP A 147 -10.12 -7.86 11.55
CA ASP A 147 -9.15 -7.94 12.64
C ASP A 147 -8.26 -9.20 12.49
N GLN A 148 -8.82 -10.32 12.04
CA GLN A 148 -8.05 -11.54 11.76
C GLN A 148 -6.99 -11.31 10.67
N VAL A 149 -7.37 -10.70 9.54
CA VAL A 149 -6.45 -10.38 8.44
C VAL A 149 -5.39 -9.36 8.89
N ALA A 150 -5.81 -8.30 9.59
CA ALA A 150 -4.90 -7.27 10.10
C ALA A 150 -3.86 -7.87 11.05
N ASN A 151 -4.29 -8.70 12.02
CA ASN A 151 -3.38 -9.36 12.95
C ASN A 151 -2.42 -10.33 12.23
N ARG A 152 -2.92 -11.07 11.24
CA ARG A 152 -2.10 -11.96 10.41
C ARG A 152 -1.02 -11.20 9.65
N LEU A 153 -1.35 -10.04 9.07
CA LEU A 153 -0.38 -9.18 8.39
C LEU A 153 0.63 -8.58 9.37
N LYS A 154 0.17 -8.09 10.53
CA LYS A 154 1.03 -7.55 11.60
C LYS A 154 2.02 -8.56 12.14
N SER A 155 1.66 -9.86 12.16
CA SER A 155 2.59 -10.94 12.55
C SER A 155 3.43 -11.45 11.38
N CYS A 156 3.22 -10.96 10.16
CA CYS A 156 3.96 -11.38 8.98
C CYS A 156 5.19 -10.54 8.69
N MET A 157 5.08 -9.22 8.80
CA MET A 157 6.13 -8.30 8.40
C MET A 157 5.97 -6.94 9.08
N ARG A 158 7.03 -6.13 9.07
CA ARG A 158 7.04 -4.75 9.55
C ARG A 158 6.50 -3.80 8.49
N LYS A 159 6.90 -3.95 7.23
CA LYS A 159 6.54 -3.07 6.12
C LYS A 159 5.11 -3.36 5.65
N PHE A 160 4.14 -2.91 6.43
CA PHE A 160 2.75 -2.91 6.04
C PHE A 160 2.11 -1.53 6.16
N VAL A 161 1.02 -1.34 5.43
CA VAL A 161 0.03 -0.30 5.73
C VAL A 161 -1.36 -0.93 5.78
N ILE A 162 -2.18 -0.51 6.74
CA ILE A 162 -3.57 -0.96 6.87
C ILE A 162 -4.46 0.28 6.85
N THR A 163 -5.41 0.36 5.93
CA THR A 163 -6.32 1.49 5.80
C THR A 163 -7.66 1.05 5.22
N PRO A 164 -8.79 1.68 5.60
CA PRO A 164 -10.04 1.52 4.90
C PRO A 164 -9.93 2.02 3.45
N TYR A 165 -10.70 1.38 2.57
CA TYR A 165 -10.86 1.75 1.17
C TYR A 165 -12.17 1.20 0.61
N ARG A 166 -12.92 2.02 -0.14
CA ARG A 166 -14.17 1.61 -0.80
C ARG A 166 -13.87 0.76 -2.04
N LEU A 167 -13.58 -0.52 -1.81
CA LEU A 167 -13.26 -1.49 -2.86
C LEU A 167 -14.42 -1.62 -3.87
N PRO A 168 -14.13 -1.68 -5.18
CA PRO A 168 -15.15 -1.60 -6.22
C PRO A 168 -16.01 -2.88 -6.34
N HIS A 169 -15.54 -4.01 -5.83
CA HIS A 169 -16.26 -5.29 -5.94
C HIS A 169 -16.97 -5.63 -4.62
N PRO A 170 -18.32 -5.62 -4.59
CA PRO A 170 -19.07 -5.79 -3.34
C PRO A 170 -18.82 -7.17 -2.69
N ASN A 171 -18.53 -8.20 -3.48
CA ASN A 171 -18.25 -9.54 -2.95
C ASN A 171 -16.84 -9.71 -2.39
N PHE A 172 -15.92 -8.75 -2.57
CA PHE A 172 -14.54 -8.82 -2.07
C PHE A 172 -14.23 -7.62 -1.17
N PRO A 173 -14.72 -7.63 0.10
CA PRO A 173 -14.50 -6.55 1.06
C PRO A 173 -13.05 -6.33 1.47
N PHE A 174 -12.14 -7.21 1.07
CA PHE A 174 -10.74 -7.20 1.50
C PHE A 174 -9.80 -7.31 0.30
N ALA A 175 -8.70 -6.57 0.35
CA ALA A 175 -7.62 -6.69 -0.62
C ALA A 175 -6.23 -6.57 0.04
N LEU A 176 -5.32 -7.49 -0.30
CA LEU A 176 -3.88 -7.31 -0.05
C LEU A 176 -3.21 -6.87 -1.35
N LEU A 177 -2.46 -5.79 -1.30
CA LEU A 177 -1.72 -5.26 -2.44
C LEU A 177 -0.22 -5.33 -2.18
N THR A 178 0.53 -5.66 -3.23
CA THR A 178 1.98 -5.48 -3.36
C THR A 178 2.25 -4.79 -4.70
N TYR A 179 3.48 -4.39 -4.99
CA TYR A 179 3.76 -3.79 -6.29
C TYR A 179 3.37 -4.75 -7.44
N SER A 180 2.57 -4.25 -8.37
CA SER A 180 2.01 -4.99 -9.51
C SER A 180 0.98 -6.10 -9.21
N CYS A 181 0.68 -6.44 -7.95
CA CYS A 181 -0.26 -7.53 -7.63
C CYS A 181 -1.31 -7.13 -6.59
N LYS A 182 -2.51 -7.70 -6.71
CA LYS A 182 -3.57 -7.63 -5.71
C LYS A 182 -4.19 -9.00 -5.48
N TYR A 183 -4.52 -9.30 -4.23
CA TYR A 183 -5.32 -10.43 -3.80
C TYR A 183 -6.61 -9.91 -3.20
N GLU A 184 -7.73 -10.10 -3.88
CA GLU A 184 -9.06 -9.69 -3.44
C GLU A 184 -9.80 -10.90 -2.90
N PHE A 185 -10.43 -10.80 -1.73
CA PHE A 185 -11.00 -11.95 -1.02
C PHE A 185 -12.11 -11.54 -0.06
N ASN A 186 -12.86 -12.54 0.43
CA ASN A 186 -14.05 -12.32 1.26
C ASN A 186 -14.17 -13.25 2.47
N ASN A 187 -13.18 -14.12 2.68
CA ASN A 187 -13.08 -15.01 3.81
C ASN A 187 -11.68 -14.97 4.42
N TYR A 188 -11.53 -15.44 5.66
CA TYR A 188 -10.22 -15.64 6.25
C TYR A 188 -9.64 -17.00 5.83
N ASP A 189 -8.73 -16.98 4.87
CA ASP A 189 -7.90 -18.13 4.48
C ASP A 189 -6.43 -17.80 4.79
N GLU A 190 -5.95 -18.28 5.94
CA GLU A 190 -4.60 -17.99 6.41
C GLU A 190 -3.52 -18.48 5.44
N VAL A 191 -3.72 -19.65 4.83
CA VAL A 191 -2.77 -20.25 3.89
C VAL A 191 -2.67 -19.38 2.64
N ALA A 192 -3.80 -18.93 2.10
CA ALA A 192 -3.82 -18.05 0.93
C ALA A 192 -3.22 -16.67 1.24
N ILE A 193 -3.55 -16.07 2.38
CA ILE A 193 -3.03 -14.78 2.83
C ILE A 193 -1.50 -14.83 2.98
N VAL A 194 -0.98 -15.80 3.74
CA VAL A 194 0.47 -15.94 3.95
C VAL A 194 1.17 -16.31 2.65
N GLY A 195 0.55 -17.16 1.83
CA GLY A 195 1.04 -17.52 0.50
C GLY A 195 1.19 -16.32 -0.42
N PHE A 196 0.22 -15.40 -0.41
CA PHE A 196 0.31 -14.14 -1.15
C PHE A 196 1.45 -13.26 -0.65
N ILE A 197 1.51 -13.01 0.67
CA ILE A 197 2.55 -12.16 1.29
C ILE A 197 3.95 -12.69 0.96
N ARG A 198 4.23 -13.98 1.23
CA ARG A 198 5.55 -14.57 1.00
C ARG A 198 5.96 -14.56 -0.48
N LYS A 199 5.00 -14.64 -1.39
CA LYS A 199 5.26 -14.70 -2.84
C LYS A 199 5.49 -13.33 -3.46
N HIS A 200 4.83 -12.30 -2.94
CA HIS A 200 4.70 -11.02 -3.64
C HIS A 200 5.22 -9.80 -2.87
N ALA A 201 5.32 -9.86 -1.53
CA ALA A 201 5.97 -8.81 -0.76
C ALA A 201 7.48 -8.86 -0.98
N MET A 202 8.16 -7.72 -0.86
CA MET A 202 9.61 -7.62 -0.99
C MET A 202 10.18 -8.24 -2.30
N ASP A 203 9.39 -8.32 -3.37
CA ASP A 203 9.80 -8.96 -4.64
C ASP A 203 10.75 -8.03 -5.43
N PRO A 204 12.06 -8.36 -5.52
CA PRO A 204 13.05 -7.53 -6.22
C PRO A 204 12.81 -7.43 -7.73
N LYS A 205 11.97 -8.30 -8.30
CA LYS A 205 11.63 -8.27 -9.72
C LYS A 205 10.49 -7.30 -10.03
N LYS A 206 9.82 -6.77 -9.01
CA LYS A 206 8.64 -5.91 -9.17
C LYS A 206 8.78 -4.59 -8.42
N ALA A 207 9.15 -4.64 -7.16
CA ALA A 207 9.33 -3.48 -6.31
C ALA A 207 10.76 -2.95 -6.44
N SER A 208 10.94 -1.83 -7.16
CA SER A 208 12.24 -1.23 -7.50
C SER A 208 13.09 -0.89 -6.27
N GLU A 209 12.45 -0.56 -5.15
CA GLU A 209 13.09 -0.06 -3.94
C GLU A 209 12.76 -0.93 -2.71
N TYR A 210 12.47 -2.21 -2.96
CA TYR A 210 12.08 -3.17 -1.93
C TYR A 210 13.05 -3.24 -0.75
N ASP A 211 14.33 -2.96 -0.97
CA ASP A 211 15.39 -3.07 0.03
C ASP A 211 15.55 -1.81 0.90
N LEU A 212 14.79 -0.75 0.65
CA LEU A 212 14.73 0.44 1.49
C LEU A 212 13.89 0.14 2.75
N PRO A 213 14.51 0.05 3.95
CA PRO A 213 13.83 -0.45 5.13
C PRO A 213 13.25 0.67 6.02
N ASN A 214 13.54 1.94 5.72
CA ASN A 214 13.21 3.07 6.59
C ASN A 214 11.72 3.41 6.52
N ASP A 215 11.18 3.85 7.66
CA ASP A 215 9.86 4.49 7.70
C ASP A 215 9.86 5.80 6.90
N GLY A 216 8.70 6.11 6.33
CA GLY A 216 8.46 7.38 5.67
C GLY A 216 8.03 8.45 6.66
N SER A 217 8.04 9.70 6.18
CA SER A 217 7.77 10.87 7.03
C SER A 217 6.30 11.30 7.07
N TYR A 218 5.43 10.72 6.23
CA TYR A 218 3.99 10.97 6.33
C TYR A 218 3.39 10.14 7.47
N ASP A 219 2.76 10.79 8.45
CA ASP A 219 2.17 10.17 9.64
C ASP A 219 0.76 10.70 9.97
N LEU A 220 0.18 11.51 9.08
CA LEU A 220 -1.18 12.02 9.25
C LEU A 220 -2.18 10.87 9.31
N LEU A 221 -3.00 10.85 10.36
CA LEU A 221 -4.00 9.80 10.68
C LEU A 221 -3.39 8.41 10.99
N LEU A 222 -2.11 8.34 11.34
CA LEU A 222 -1.49 7.12 11.86
C LEU A 222 -2.08 6.78 13.24
N GLU A 223 -2.61 5.56 13.38
CA GLU A 223 -3.15 5.05 14.65
C GLU A 223 -2.12 4.19 15.38
N GLU A 224 -1.45 3.31 14.64
CA GLU A 224 -0.52 2.33 15.21
C GLU A 224 0.68 2.15 14.28
N LYS A 225 1.88 2.48 14.79
CA LYS A 225 3.13 2.24 14.08
C LYS A 225 3.50 0.75 14.08
N SER A 226 3.89 0.24 12.91
CA SER A 226 4.39 -1.13 12.74
C SER A 226 5.62 -1.45 13.61
N GLN A 227 5.80 -2.71 13.96
CA GLN A 227 6.90 -3.20 14.78
C GLN A 227 7.63 -4.35 14.09
N ILE A 228 8.93 -4.51 14.38
CA ILE A 228 9.68 -5.66 13.89
C ILE A 228 9.06 -6.92 14.48
N VAL A 229 8.72 -7.86 13.61
CA VAL A 229 8.08 -9.12 14.00
C VAL A 229 9.10 -10.06 14.65
N PRO A 230 8.78 -10.74 15.76
CA PRO A 230 9.62 -11.80 16.31
C PRO A 230 9.98 -12.85 15.27
N GLY A 231 11.28 -13.10 15.06
CA GLY A 231 11.77 -14.02 14.04
C GLY A 231 12.03 -13.39 12.66
N SER A 232 11.83 -12.08 12.53
CA SER A 232 12.25 -11.28 11.37
C SER A 232 13.25 -10.18 11.79
N ASP A 233 13.55 -9.25 10.89
CA ASP A 233 14.48 -8.15 11.11
C ASP A 233 13.95 -6.82 10.57
N PHE A 234 14.75 -5.75 10.69
CA PHE A 234 14.37 -4.41 10.23
C PHE A 234 14.14 -4.33 8.70
N LYS A 235 14.66 -5.28 7.93
CA LYS A 235 14.53 -5.37 6.48
C LYS A 235 13.44 -6.33 6.03
N ASP A 236 12.69 -6.93 6.96
CA ASP A 236 11.71 -7.99 6.68
C ASP A 236 12.31 -9.18 5.90
N SER A 237 13.55 -9.57 6.21
CA SER A 237 14.24 -10.68 5.52
C SER A 237 13.55 -12.05 5.71
N ASN A 238 12.69 -12.19 6.72
CA ASN A 238 11.91 -13.41 6.99
C ASN A 238 10.42 -13.07 7.13
N LEU A 239 9.63 -13.37 6.10
CA LEU A 239 8.20 -13.06 6.05
C LEU A 239 7.36 -14.18 6.68
N CYS A 240 6.44 -13.78 7.57
CA CYS A 240 5.55 -14.68 8.32
C CYS A 240 6.31 -15.76 9.10
N PRO A 241 7.24 -15.39 10.01
CA PRO A 241 8.12 -16.31 10.70
C PRO A 241 7.39 -17.30 11.64
N ASP A 242 6.20 -16.95 12.10
CA ASP A 242 5.35 -17.77 12.99
C ASP A 242 4.45 -18.76 12.23
N PHE A 243 4.33 -18.64 10.90
CA PHE A 243 3.50 -19.51 10.06
C PHE A 243 4.26 -20.74 9.59
N ARG A 244 3.75 -21.93 9.95
CA ARG A 244 4.36 -23.22 9.65
C ARG A 244 3.69 -23.92 8.48
#